data_AF-A0A8T4ML95-F1
#
_entry.id   AF-A0A8T4ML95-F1
#
_cell.length_a   1.000
_cell.length_b   1.000
_cell.length_c   1.000
_cell.angle_alpha   90.00
_cell.angle_beta   90.00
_cell.angle_gamma   90.00
#
_symmetry.space_group_name_H-M   'P 1'
#
loop_
_entity.id
_entity.type
_entity.pdbx_description
1 polymer ?
#
loop_
_entity_poly.entity_id
_entity_poly.type
_entity_poly.pdbx_seq_one_letter_code
_entity_poly.pdbx_strand_id
1 'polypeptide(L)' 'MVKKRETLDILKREYDYEDDIMKDLTEFFISALGKIKGISNEEISELDVKLRLIRDESRGHKQAFCELIEFVEKDGTDNF' A
#
# COMPACT_ATOMS: atom_id res chain seq x y z
N MET A 1 7.92 26.84 -5.34
CA MET A 1 8.75 25.76 -5.92
C MET A 1 9.02 24.79 -4.77
N VAL A 2 8.42 23.61 -4.80
CA VAL A 2 8.63 22.57 -3.77
C VAL A 2 10.04 22.04 -3.95
N LYS A 3 10.85 22.03 -2.88
CA LYS A 3 12.24 21.57 -2.98
C LYS A 3 12.24 20.04 -3.15
N LYS A 4 13.13 19.50 -3.98
CA LYS A 4 13.27 18.05 -4.23
C LYS A 4 13.22 17.22 -2.94
N ARG A 5 13.88 17.72 -1.88
CA ARG A 5 13.89 17.12 -0.53
C ARG A 5 12.49 17.03 0.10
N GLU A 6 11.68 18.09 0.00
CA GLU A 6 10.30 18.10 0.49
C GLU A 6 9.42 17.14 -0.33
N THR A 7 9.62 17.06 -1.64
CA THR A 7 8.90 16.10 -2.51
C THR A 7 9.24 14.66 -2.14
N LEU A 8 10.52 14.36 -1.89
CA LEU A 8 10.95 13.03 -1.45
C LEU A 8 10.41 12.67 -0.07
N ASP A 9 10.40 13.61 0.88
CA ASP A 9 9.86 13.39 2.22
C ASP A 9 8.34 13.15 2.21
N ILE A 10 7.61 13.75 1.25
CA ILE A 10 6.18 13.46 1.04
C ILE A 10 6.02 12.08 0.43
N LEU A 11 6.70 11.78 -0.67
CA LEU A 11 6.58 10.50 -1.38
C LEU A 11 6.95 9.30 -0.50
N LYS A 12 8.01 9.42 0.32
CA LYS A 12 8.42 8.36 1.26
C LYS A 12 7.37 8.12 2.35
N ARG A 13 6.73 9.19 2.84
CA ARG A 13 5.69 9.09 3.86
C ARG A 13 4.41 8.46 3.33
N GLU A 14 4.02 8.80 2.10
CA GLU A 14 2.88 8.17 1.43
C GLU A 14 3.17 6.69 1.12
N TYR A 15 4.40 6.36 0.72
CA TYR A 15 4.85 4.97 0.56
C TYR A 15 4.76 4.17 1.87
N ASP A 16 5.24 4.73 2.98
CA ASP A 16 5.20 4.08 4.30
C ASP A 16 3.75 3.92 4.78
N TYR A 17 2.89 4.92 4.55
CA TYR A 17 1.46 4.88 4.87
C TYR A 17 0.72 3.76 4.12
N GLU A 18 1.00 3.57 2.82
CA GLU A 18 0.44 2.47 2.03
C GLU A 18 0.90 1.09 2.56
N ASP A 19 2.16 0.99 3.03
CA ASP A 19 2.68 -0.25 3.62
C ASP A 19 2.02 -0.57 4.97
N ASP A 20 1.82 0.45 5.81
CA ASP A 20 1.13 0.33 7.10
C ASP A 20 -0.36 -0.01 6.90
N ILE A 21 -1.07 0.64 5.97
CA ILE A 21 -2.45 0.26 5.60
C ILE A 21 -2.53 -1.20 5.19
N MET A 22 -1.58 -1.66 4.36
CA MET A 22 -1.57 -3.03 3.88
C MET A 22 -1.34 -4.05 4.98
N LYS A 23 -0.46 -3.71 5.92
CA LYS A 23 -0.22 -4.49 7.12
C LYS A 23 -1.48 -4.54 8.00
N ASP A 24 -2.08 -3.39 8.29
CA ASP A 24 -3.28 -3.28 9.12
C ASP A 24 -4.48 -4.01 8.51
N LEU A 25 -4.69 -3.91 7.20
CA LEU A 25 -5.73 -4.67 6.49
C LEU A 25 -5.47 -6.16 6.61
N THR A 26 -4.24 -6.61 6.37
CA THR A 26 -3.87 -8.03 6.45
C THR A 26 -4.09 -8.59 7.87
N GLU A 27 -3.68 -7.84 8.90
CA GLU A 27 -3.87 -8.20 10.31
C GLU A 27 -5.35 -8.20 10.71
N PHE A 28 -6.12 -7.19 10.26
CA PHE A 28 -7.57 -7.14 10.44
C PHE A 28 -8.24 -8.38 9.82
N PHE A 29 -7.86 -8.78 8.61
CA PHE A 29 -8.47 -9.94 7.96
C PHE A 29 -8.12 -11.26 8.64
N ILE A 30 -6.86 -11.48 9.02
CA ILE A 30 -6.47 -12.67 9.79
C ILE A 30 -7.27 -12.75 11.10
N SER A 31 -7.41 -11.62 11.79
CA SER A 31 -8.15 -11.51 13.05
C SER A 31 -9.66 -11.67 12.86
N ALA A 32 -10.24 -11.12 11.79
CA ALA A 32 -11.67 -11.13 11.52
C ALA A 32 -12.14 -12.48 10.98
N LEU A 33 -11.43 -13.07 10.00
CA LEU A 33 -11.76 -14.38 9.43
C LEU A 33 -11.78 -15.48 10.50
N GLY A 34 -10.85 -15.44 11.45
CA GLY A 34 -10.80 -16.40 12.56
C GLY A 34 -11.93 -16.26 13.59
N LYS A 35 -12.69 -15.15 13.56
CA LYS A 35 -13.71 -14.81 14.57
C LYS A 35 -15.14 -14.88 14.06
N ILE A 36 -15.37 -14.98 12.74
CA ILE A 36 -16.73 -15.05 12.19
C ILE A 36 -17.27 -16.47 12.40
N LYS A 37 -18.08 -16.65 13.45
CA LYS A 37 -18.84 -17.88 13.66
C LYS A 37 -19.93 -18.02 12.59
N GLY A 38 -19.95 -19.17 11.91
CA GLY A 38 -21.02 -19.52 10.97
C GLY A 38 -20.80 -19.07 9.52
N ILE A 39 -19.61 -18.58 9.17
CA ILE A 39 -19.26 -18.32 7.77
C ILE A 39 -19.12 -19.64 7.02
N SER A 40 -19.73 -19.73 5.84
CA SER A 40 -19.61 -20.87 4.94
C SER A 40 -18.28 -20.84 4.19
N ASN A 41 -17.87 -21.99 3.65
CA ASN A 41 -16.66 -22.08 2.83
C ASN A 41 -16.74 -21.22 1.55
N GLU A 42 -17.94 -21.04 1.00
CA GLU A 42 -18.16 -20.17 -0.17
C GLU A 42 -17.93 -18.70 0.19
N GLU A 43 -18.47 -18.23 1.32
CA GLU A 43 -18.25 -16.86 1.81
C GLU A 43 -16.78 -16.59 2.16
N ILE A 44 -16.08 -17.57 2.73
CA ILE A 44 -14.62 -17.49 2.94
C ILE A 44 -13.89 -17.33 1.60
N SER A 45 -14.29 -18.11 0.59
CA SER A 45 -13.67 -18.08 -0.74
C SER A 45 -13.92 -16.75 -1.47
N GLU A 46 -15.14 -16.22 -1.42
CA GLU A 46 -15.44 -14.90 -2.00
C GLU A 46 -14.67 -13.78 -1.31
N LEU A 47 -14.55 -13.85 0.02
CA LEU A 47 -13.77 -12.90 0.79
C LEU A 47 -12.29 -12.98 0.39
N ASP A 48 -11.69 -14.17 0.32
CA ASP A 48 -10.30 -14.36 -0.14
C ASP A 48 -10.04 -13.71 -1.52
N VAL A 49 -10.98 -13.83 -2.47
CA VAL A 49 -10.86 -13.19 -3.79
C VAL A 49 -10.84 -11.66 -3.67
N LYS A 50 -11.75 -11.07 -2.91
CA LYS A 50 -11.80 -9.61 -2.71
C LYS A 50 -10.53 -9.09 -2.01
N LEU A 51 -9.98 -9.88 -1.07
CA LEU A 51 -8.74 -9.54 -0.38
C LEU A 51 -7.52 -9.55 -1.27
N ARG A 52 -7.43 -10.54 -2.17
CA ARG A 52 -6.36 -10.58 -3.16
C ARG A 52 -6.39 -9.36 -4.06
N LEU A 53 -7.58 -8.90 -4.48
CA LEU A 53 -7.72 -7.68 -5.29
C LEU A 53 -7.18 -6.45 -4.56
N ILE A 54 -7.61 -6.20 -3.32
CA ILE A 54 -7.15 -5.06 -2.52
C ILE A 54 -5.63 -5.10 -2.33
N ARG A 55 -5.08 -6.29 -2.01
CA ARG A 55 -3.63 -6.48 -1.86
C ARG A 55 -2.87 -6.16 -3.15
N ASP A 56 -3.39 -6.61 -4.28
CA ASP A 56 -2.72 -6.45 -5.57
C ASP A 56 -2.80 -4.97 -6.04
N GLU A 57 -3.89 -4.26 -5.76
CA GLU A 57 -4.02 -2.81 -5.99
C GLU A 57 -3.03 -1.99 -5.14
N SER A 58 -2.96 -2.22 -3.83
CA SER A 58 -1.98 -1.51 -2.97
C SER A 58 -0.54 -1.84 -3.32
N ARG A 59 -0.23 -3.06 -3.79
CA ARG A 59 1.10 -3.39 -4.35
C ARG A 59 1.41 -2.53 -5.59
N GLY A 60 0.43 -2.33 -6.46
CA GLY A 60 0.54 -1.44 -7.62
C GLY A 60 0.83 0.01 -7.21
N HIS A 61 0.11 0.53 -6.20
CA HIS A 61 0.36 1.88 -5.67
C HIS A 61 1.76 2.02 -5.09
N LYS A 62 2.18 1.05 -4.26
CA LYS A 62 3.53 1.00 -3.70
C LYS A 62 4.61 1.05 -4.77
N GLN A 63 4.42 0.29 -5.85
CA GLN A 63 5.34 0.28 -6.98
C GLN A 63 5.38 1.64 -7.70
N ALA A 64 4.22 2.27 -7.94
CA ALA A 64 4.17 3.61 -8.53
C ALA A 64 4.91 4.65 -7.66
N PHE A 65 4.79 4.58 -6.33
CA PHE A 65 5.57 5.44 -5.44
C PHE A 65 7.08 5.17 -5.53
N CYS A 66 7.51 3.90 -5.60
CA CYS A 66 8.92 3.58 -5.85
C CYS A 66 9.43 4.21 -7.16
N GLU A 67 8.68 4.08 -8.25
CA GLU A 67 9.05 4.65 -9.55
C GLU A 67 9.14 6.18 -9.49
N LEU A 68 8.20 6.84 -8.79
CA LEU A 68 8.23 8.30 -8.58
C LEU A 68 9.41 8.72 -7.71
N ILE A 69 9.74 7.97 -6.65
CA ILE A 69 10.91 8.24 -5.80
C ILE A 69 12.18 8.11 -6.63
N GLU A 70 12.33 7.03 -7.40
CA GLU A 70 13.49 6.84 -8.27
C GLU A 70 13.63 7.94 -9.32
N PHE A 71 12.53 8.35 -9.94
CA PHE A 71 12.50 9.45 -10.89
C PHE A 71 12.96 10.76 -10.23
N VAL A 72 12.41 11.09 -9.06
CA VAL A 72 12.81 12.30 -8.33
C VAL A 72 14.26 12.22 -7.84
N GLU A 73 14.75 11.05 -7.43
CA GLU A 73 16.15 10.88 -7.00
C GLU A 73 17.15 11.02 -8.17
N LYS A 74 16.83 10.45 -9.34
CA LYS A 74 17.67 10.43 -10.55
C LYS A 74 17.63 11.75 -11.34
N ASP A 75 16.45 12.32 -11.55
CA ASP A 75 16.22 13.46 -12.45
C ASP A 75 15.81 14.75 -11.70
N GLY A 76 15.51 14.67 -10.41
CA GLY A 76 15.25 15.85 -9.59
C GLY A 76 16.55 16.64 -9.38
N THR A 77 16.66 17.80 -10.00
CA THR A 77 17.80 18.70 -9.75
C THR A 77 17.64 19.34 -8.37
N ASP A 78 18.60 19.07 -7.47
CA ASP A 78 18.85 19.90 -6.29
C ASP A 78 19.59 21.18 -6.73
N ASN A 79 19.01 21.96 -7.63
CA ASN A 79 19.65 23.20 -8.08
C ASN A 79 19.22 24.35 -7.16
N PHE A 80 20.02 24.56 -6.11
CA PHE A 80 20.51 25.89 -5.70
C PHE A 80 21.90 25.76 -5.09
#